data_AF-A0A5K1K1H4-F1
#
_entry.id   AF-A0A5K1K1H4-F1
#
_cell.length_a   1.000
_cell.length_b   1.000
_cell.length_c   1.000
_cell.angle_alpha   90.00
_cell.angle_beta   90.00
_cell.angle_gamma   90.00
#
_symmetry.space_group_name_H-M   'P 1'
#
loop_
_entity.id
_entity.type
_entity.pdbx_description
1 polymer ?
#
loop_
_entity_poly.entity_id
_entity_poly.type
_entity_poly.pdbx_seq_one_letter_code
_entity_poly.pdbx_strand_id
1 'polypeptide(L)'
;MQFPASFVRSVYAAVVLASVTSALPFSGSLKHTTMQVRSVNADKTVESYHPESSFETFGVDGIDHPLSARAEFSLEDAAVSFVQSKLNLTSDAAAYRTGCSNDVVQHAYIHQQINGVPVANAVANVAFNKANKVVSFGTSFIKPSNVPSTTPSISAADAISKAEGELGGKYNQHPTKLEFVAKQDGSVALTHVVQVQDDSQAMWYEAFVDAHSGDIVQLTDFVAQAS
;
A
#
# COMPACT_ATOMS: atom_id res chain seq x y z
N MET A 1 -62.38 32.23 14.16
CA MET A 1 -62.08 31.01 13.38
C MET A 1 -61.52 29.98 14.35
N GLN A 2 -62.26 28.89 14.61
CA GLN A 2 -61.82 27.79 15.46
C GLN A 2 -61.33 26.65 14.55
N PHE A 3 -60.07 26.26 14.69
CA PHE A 3 -59.53 25.10 13.95
C PHE A 3 -59.97 23.80 14.63
N PRO A 4 -60.39 22.77 13.88
CA PRO A 4 -60.81 21.50 14.44
C PRO A 4 -59.63 20.79 15.11
N ALA A 5 -59.88 20.12 16.24
CA ALA A 5 -58.85 19.45 17.04
C ALA A 5 -58.03 18.41 16.26
N SER A 6 -58.58 17.85 15.18
CA SER A 6 -57.89 16.95 14.26
C SER A 6 -56.79 17.64 13.43
N PHE A 7 -56.98 18.92 13.09
CA PHE A 7 -55.99 19.72 12.35
C PHE A 7 -54.78 20.03 13.23
N VAL A 8 -55.01 20.42 14.50
CA VAL A 8 -53.92 20.68 15.46
C VAL A 8 -53.11 19.42 15.75
N ARG A 9 -53.77 18.25 15.87
CA ARG A 9 -53.08 16.95 16.05
C ARG A 9 -52.24 16.54 14.84
N SER A 10 -52.74 16.80 13.63
CA SER A 10 -52.01 16.46 12.39
C SER A 10 -50.78 17.35 12.19
N VAL A 11 -50.87 18.63 12.54
CA VAL A 11 -49.72 19.56 12.51
C VAL A 11 -48.68 19.18 13.57
N TYR A 12 -49.11 18.79 14.78
CA TYR A 12 -48.17 18.31 15.82
C TYR A 12 -47.44 17.02 15.40
N ALA A 13 -48.14 16.07 14.76
CA ALA A 13 -47.53 14.84 14.26
C ALA A 13 -46.48 15.13 13.15
N ALA A 14 -46.76 16.09 12.26
CA ALA A 14 -45.83 16.47 11.20
C ALA A 14 -44.57 17.19 11.73
N VAL A 15 -44.69 18.01 12.77
CA VAL A 15 -43.54 18.71 13.40
C VAL A 15 -42.63 17.75 14.18
N VAL A 16 -43.21 16.70 14.79
CA VAL A 16 -42.43 15.67 15.51
C VAL A 16 -41.69 14.73 14.55
N LEU A 17 -42.24 14.46 13.35
CA LEU A 17 -41.57 13.63 12.34
C LEU A 17 -40.47 14.37 11.56
N ALA A 18 -40.53 15.71 11.49
CA ALA A 18 -39.51 16.51 10.81
C ALA A 18 -38.24 16.77 11.65
N SER A 19 -38.23 16.42 12.94
CA SER A 19 -37.12 16.73 13.86
C SER A 19 -36.07 15.63 13.99
N VAL A 20 -36.12 14.59 13.15
CA VAL A 20 -35.13 13.49 13.16
C VAL A 20 -34.31 13.47 11.86
N THR A 21 -33.68 14.59 11.53
CA THR A 21 -32.48 14.56 10.70
C THR A 21 -31.28 14.36 11.63
N SER A 22 -31.04 13.12 12.04
CA SER A 22 -29.73 12.75 12.54
C SER A 22 -28.76 12.79 11.35
N ALA A 23 -28.20 13.98 11.09
CA ALA A 23 -26.92 14.07 10.43
C ALA A 23 -25.95 13.30 11.32
N LEU A 24 -25.72 12.03 10.99
CA LEU A 24 -24.61 11.28 11.58
C LEU A 24 -23.39 12.17 11.34
N PRO A 25 -22.66 12.60 12.38
CA PRO A 25 -21.38 13.22 12.15
C PRO A 25 -20.57 12.13 11.46
N PHE A 26 -20.35 12.29 10.15
CA PHE A 26 -19.22 11.69 9.49
C PHE A 26 -18.04 12.23 10.29
N SER A 27 -17.62 11.45 11.28
CA SER A 27 -16.33 11.62 11.92
C SER A 27 -15.35 11.19 10.85
N GLY A 28 -15.15 12.06 9.85
CA GLY A 28 -14.06 12.02 8.90
C GLY A 28 -12.75 12.31 9.63
N SER A 29 -12.47 11.56 10.69
CA SER A 29 -11.10 11.16 10.92
C SER A 29 -10.89 10.08 9.87
N LEU A 30 -10.21 10.43 8.79
CA LEU A 30 -9.55 9.45 7.97
C LEU A 30 -8.56 8.75 8.91
N LYS A 31 -9.01 7.72 9.64
CA LYS A 31 -8.09 6.76 10.22
C LYS A 31 -7.39 6.19 9.00
N HIS A 32 -6.11 6.53 8.84
CA HIS A 32 -5.23 5.82 7.93
C HIS A 32 -5.29 4.36 8.36
N THR A 33 -6.15 3.60 7.70
CA THR A 33 -6.36 2.19 8.00
C THR A 33 -5.20 1.44 7.36
N THR A 34 -4.54 0.61 8.14
CA THR A 34 -3.55 -0.34 7.65
C THR A 34 -4.21 -1.51 6.91
N MET A 35 -5.56 -1.57 6.93
CA MET A 35 -6.34 -2.60 6.27
C MET A 35 -7.21 -2.04 5.16
N GLN A 36 -7.20 -2.71 4.02
CA GLN A 36 -8.15 -2.52 2.93
C GLN A 36 -8.90 -3.83 2.69
N VAL A 37 -10.23 -3.79 2.79
CA VAL A 37 -11.08 -4.95 2.57
C VAL A 37 -11.79 -4.80 1.24
N ARG A 38 -11.73 -5.81 0.37
CA ARG A 38 -12.37 -5.78 -0.94
C ARG A 38 -13.14 -7.07 -1.21
N SER A 39 -14.43 -6.92 -1.50
CA SER A 39 -15.23 -8.01 -2.07
C SER A 39 -14.90 -8.15 -3.55
N VAL A 40 -14.44 -9.33 -3.94
CA VAL A 40 -14.03 -9.63 -5.32
C VAL A 40 -15.16 -10.34 -6.06
N ASN A 41 -15.91 -11.19 -5.36
CA ASN A 41 -17.12 -11.83 -5.86
C ASN A 41 -18.13 -11.98 -4.71
N ALA A 42 -19.31 -12.56 -4.99
CA ALA A 42 -20.41 -12.65 -4.02
C ALA A 42 -20.02 -13.32 -2.69
N ASP A 43 -19.06 -14.25 -2.72
CA ASP A 43 -18.69 -15.09 -1.57
C ASP A 43 -17.24 -14.89 -1.10
N LYS A 44 -16.47 -13.99 -1.74
CA LYS A 44 -15.05 -13.80 -1.46
C LYS A 44 -14.70 -12.35 -1.20
N THR A 45 -14.07 -12.16 -0.05
CA THR A 45 -13.46 -10.91 0.38
C THR A 45 -11.97 -11.15 0.58
N VAL A 46 -11.15 -10.22 0.08
CA VAL A 46 -9.70 -10.19 0.28
C VAL A 46 -9.36 -9.01 1.18
N GLU A 47 -8.57 -9.27 2.22
CA GLU A 47 -8.07 -8.26 3.14
C GLU A 47 -6.60 -7.99 2.85
N SER A 48 -6.28 -6.75 2.46
CA SER A 48 -4.93 -6.31 2.14
C SER A 48 -4.37 -5.46 3.26
N TYR A 49 -3.17 -5.79 3.72
CA TYR A 49 -2.50 -5.09 4.82
C TYR A 49 -1.39 -4.17 4.30
N HIS A 50 -1.27 -3.00 4.91
CA HIS A 50 -0.21 -2.04 4.67
C HIS A 50 0.44 -1.72 6.03
N PRO A 51 1.73 -2.02 6.21
CA PRO A 51 2.44 -1.73 7.45
C PRO A 51 2.32 -0.26 7.84
N GLU A 52 2.32 -0.02 9.16
CA GLU A 52 2.37 1.34 9.69
C GLU A 52 3.62 2.06 9.18
N SER A 53 3.47 3.33 8.83
CA SER A 53 4.56 4.14 8.29
C SER A 53 4.94 5.28 9.23
N SER A 54 6.23 5.56 9.30
CA SER A 54 6.77 6.77 9.95
C SER A 54 7.20 7.78 8.90
N PHE A 55 7.07 9.07 9.20
CA PHE A 55 7.51 10.16 8.32
C PHE A 55 8.22 11.26 9.12
N GLU A 56 9.36 11.71 8.62
CA GLU A 56 10.21 12.74 9.20
C GLU A 56 10.56 13.81 8.16
N THR A 57 10.74 15.04 8.62
CA THR A 57 11.25 16.16 7.80
C THR A 57 12.42 16.83 8.49
N PHE A 58 13.36 17.36 7.69
CA PHE A 58 14.62 17.91 8.17
C PHE A 58 14.80 19.39 7.80
N GLY A 59 13.70 20.08 7.50
CA GLY A 59 13.71 21.47 7.06
C GLY A 59 14.27 21.67 5.65
N VAL A 60 14.41 22.93 5.24
CA VAL A 60 14.83 23.32 3.88
C VAL A 60 16.31 23.05 3.62
N ASP A 61 17.14 23.22 4.65
CA ASP A 61 18.59 23.00 4.57
C ASP A 61 18.91 21.51 4.46
N GLY A 62 18.06 20.65 5.03
CA GLY A 62 18.22 19.21 5.06
C GLY A 62 19.40 18.75 5.91
N ILE A 63 19.63 17.43 5.92
CA ILE A 63 20.76 16.80 6.60
C ILE A 63 21.65 16.05 5.61
N ASP A 64 22.91 15.85 6.00
CA ASP A 64 23.84 15.03 5.24
C ASP A 64 23.46 13.54 5.28
N HIS A 65 23.69 12.85 4.17
CA HIS A 65 23.65 11.40 4.08
C HIS A 65 25.07 10.83 4.21
N PRO A 66 25.24 9.52 4.48
CA PRO A 66 26.57 8.93 4.71
C PRO A 66 27.58 9.11 3.58
N LEU A 67 27.10 9.40 2.37
CA LEU A 67 27.92 9.56 1.18
C LEU A 67 28.09 11.02 0.75
N SER A 68 27.66 12.00 1.56
CA SER A 68 27.73 13.43 1.21
C SER A 68 29.16 13.95 1.01
N ALA A 69 30.18 13.24 1.50
CA ALA A 69 31.59 13.57 1.27
C ALA A 69 32.14 13.07 -0.08
N ARG A 70 31.37 12.29 -0.86
CA ARG A 70 31.80 11.84 -2.19
C ARG A 70 31.78 13.00 -3.18
N ALA A 71 32.72 12.98 -4.12
CA ALA A 71 32.79 13.99 -5.18
C ALA A 71 31.59 13.93 -6.14
N GLU A 72 31.11 12.72 -6.44
CA GLU A 72 29.99 12.49 -7.35
C GLU A 72 28.76 12.03 -6.57
N PHE A 73 27.62 12.64 -6.87
CA PHE A 73 26.33 12.28 -6.28
C PHE A 73 25.61 11.25 -7.15
N SER A 74 25.21 10.14 -6.53
CA SER A 74 24.30 9.14 -7.10
C SER A 74 23.06 9.08 -6.22
N LEU A 75 21.89 9.36 -6.80
CA LEU A 75 20.60 9.34 -6.08
C LEU A 75 20.34 7.97 -5.45
N GLU A 76 20.65 6.90 -6.19
CA GLU A 76 20.50 5.52 -5.74
C GLU A 76 21.40 5.22 -4.54
N ASP A 77 22.71 5.41 -4.67
CA ASP A 77 23.67 5.13 -3.59
C ASP A 77 23.39 5.99 -2.35
N ALA A 78 23.10 7.28 -2.56
CA ALA A 78 22.82 8.23 -1.48
C ALA A 78 21.56 7.82 -0.71
N ALA A 79 20.49 7.45 -1.41
CA ALA A 79 19.24 7.04 -0.79
C ALA A 79 19.37 5.70 -0.06
N VAL A 80 19.96 4.69 -0.69
CA VAL A 80 20.15 3.36 -0.08
C VAL A 80 21.03 3.47 1.16
N SER A 81 22.17 4.18 1.07
CA SER A 81 23.06 4.38 2.23
C SER A 81 22.39 5.15 3.38
N PHE A 82 21.58 6.16 3.06
CA PHE A 82 20.82 6.90 4.07
C PHE A 82 19.82 5.99 4.80
N VAL A 83 19.02 5.22 4.06
CA VAL A 83 18.02 4.30 4.65
C VAL A 83 18.71 3.26 5.52
N GLN A 84 19.79 2.65 5.02
CA GLN A 84 20.56 1.64 5.77
C GLN A 84 21.13 2.22 7.07
N SER A 85 21.71 3.42 7.02
CA SER A 85 22.27 4.09 8.21
C SER A 85 21.17 4.52 9.19
N LYS A 86 20.07 5.09 8.71
CA LYS A 86 18.98 5.61 9.56
C LYS A 86 18.24 4.48 10.29
N LEU A 87 18.08 3.33 9.65
CA LEU A 87 17.36 2.18 10.19
C LEU A 87 18.29 1.09 10.78
N ASN A 88 19.60 1.30 10.76
CA ASN A 88 20.62 0.32 11.18
C ASN A 88 20.45 -1.04 10.49
N LEU A 89 20.33 -1.02 9.16
CA LEU A 89 20.15 -2.22 8.33
C LEU A 89 21.48 -2.71 7.75
N THR A 90 21.51 -3.99 7.39
CA THR A 90 22.58 -4.58 6.59
C THR A 90 22.51 -4.10 5.14
N SER A 91 23.62 -4.22 4.40
CA SER A 91 23.75 -3.71 3.03
C SER A 91 22.81 -4.38 2.02
N ASP A 92 22.30 -5.57 2.33
CA ASP A 92 21.42 -6.39 1.49
C ASP A 92 19.93 -6.27 1.86
N ALA A 93 19.59 -5.56 2.94
CA ALA A 93 18.22 -5.45 3.44
C ALA A 93 17.41 -4.31 2.81
N ALA A 94 18.03 -3.47 1.98
CA ALA A 94 17.39 -2.34 1.32
C ALA A 94 17.94 -2.19 -0.11
N ALA A 95 17.04 -2.07 -1.08
CA ALA A 95 17.41 -1.92 -2.49
C ALA A 95 16.64 -0.80 -3.16
N TYR A 96 17.31 -0.10 -4.06
CA TYR A 96 16.69 0.96 -4.84
C TYR A 96 15.58 0.41 -5.74
N ARG A 97 14.43 1.06 -5.72
CA ARG A 97 13.27 0.70 -6.56
C ARG A 97 13.20 1.58 -7.79
N THR A 98 13.15 2.89 -7.56
CA THR A 98 12.99 3.91 -8.59
C THR A 98 13.26 5.28 -7.99
N GLY A 99 13.37 6.28 -8.84
CA GLY A 99 13.47 7.66 -8.41
C GLY A 99 13.23 8.62 -9.55
N CYS A 100 13.01 9.87 -9.17
CA CYS A 100 12.87 10.97 -10.10
C CYS A 100 13.73 12.14 -9.64
N SER A 101 14.24 12.89 -10.60
CA SER A 101 15.05 14.08 -10.36
C SER A 101 14.52 15.20 -11.22
N ASN A 102 14.37 16.38 -10.64
CA ASN A 102 14.14 17.63 -11.36
C ASN A 102 15.10 18.70 -10.85
N ASP A 103 14.98 19.92 -11.36
CA ASP A 103 15.89 21.02 -11.01
C ASP A 103 15.80 21.45 -9.54
N VAL A 104 14.80 21.02 -8.77
CA VAL A 104 14.50 21.50 -7.41
C VAL A 104 14.63 20.41 -6.36
N VAL A 105 14.13 19.22 -6.66
CA VAL A 105 14.02 18.11 -5.72
C VAL A 105 14.29 16.80 -6.44
N GLN A 106 14.81 15.85 -5.67
CA GLN A 106 15.00 14.48 -6.12
C GLN A 106 14.29 13.57 -5.13
N HIS A 107 13.62 12.54 -5.63
CA HIS A 107 12.93 11.55 -4.82
C HIS A 107 13.46 10.17 -5.18
N ALA A 108 13.78 9.40 -4.16
CA ALA A 108 14.14 8.00 -4.28
C ALA A 108 13.13 7.16 -3.51
N TYR A 109 12.77 6.02 -4.09
CA TYR A 109 11.98 4.98 -3.47
C TYR A 109 12.84 3.73 -3.33
N ILE A 110 12.78 3.13 -2.14
CA ILE A 110 13.60 1.98 -1.75
C ILE A 110 12.65 0.90 -1.26
N HIS A 111 12.89 -0.34 -1.66
CA HIS A 111 12.17 -1.50 -1.13
C HIS A 111 13.00 -2.18 -0.05
N GLN A 112 12.32 -2.68 0.98
CA GLN A 112 12.94 -3.63 1.90
C GLN A 112 13.20 -4.94 1.17
N GLN A 113 14.32 -5.59 1.47
CA GLN A 113 14.61 -6.95 1.02
C GLN A 113 14.80 -7.89 2.21
N ILE A 114 14.33 -9.12 2.06
CA ILE A 114 14.57 -10.22 3.00
C ILE A 114 15.12 -11.38 2.18
N ASN A 115 16.33 -11.85 2.49
CA ASN A 115 16.98 -12.93 1.74
C ASN A 115 17.03 -12.70 0.22
N GLY A 116 17.23 -11.44 -0.21
CA GLY A 116 17.29 -11.05 -1.62
C GLY A 116 15.93 -10.93 -2.33
N VAL A 117 14.82 -11.14 -1.63
CA VAL A 117 13.46 -10.99 -2.17
C VAL A 117 12.85 -9.67 -1.66
N PRO A 118 12.33 -8.81 -2.54
CA PRO A 118 11.73 -7.54 -2.14
C PRO A 118 10.40 -7.75 -1.40
N VAL A 119 10.07 -6.84 -0.48
CA VAL A 119 8.80 -6.83 0.25
C VAL A 119 7.88 -5.78 -0.37
N ALA A 120 6.80 -6.22 -1.03
CA ALA A 120 5.94 -5.40 -1.88
C ALA A 120 5.33 -4.19 -1.15
N ASN A 121 4.85 -4.41 0.07
CA ASN A 121 4.15 -3.42 0.90
C ASN A 121 5.07 -2.75 1.95
N ALA A 122 6.39 -2.91 1.86
CA ALA A 122 7.36 -2.27 2.77
C ALA A 122 8.34 -1.38 1.99
N VAL A 123 8.01 -0.09 1.90
CA VAL A 123 8.69 0.89 1.05
C VAL A 123 9.23 2.04 1.90
N ALA A 124 10.36 2.59 1.50
CA ALA A 124 10.90 3.83 2.01
C ALA A 124 10.96 4.89 0.90
N ASN A 125 10.72 6.14 1.27
CA ASN A 125 10.90 7.30 0.41
C ASN A 125 11.92 8.26 1.03
N VAL A 126 12.82 8.78 0.20
CA VAL A 126 13.81 9.78 0.60
C VAL A 126 13.73 10.93 -0.39
N ALA A 127 13.60 12.15 0.10
CA ALA A 127 13.64 13.35 -0.73
C ALA A 127 14.93 14.13 -0.47
N PHE A 128 15.55 14.63 -1.53
CA PHE A 128 16.77 15.42 -1.52
C PHE A 128 16.52 16.82 -2.10
N ASN A 129 17.16 17.84 -1.53
CA ASN A 129 17.19 19.17 -2.12
C ASN A 129 18.29 19.30 -3.20
N LYS A 130 18.36 20.47 -3.85
CA LYS A 130 19.39 20.77 -4.87
C LYS A 130 20.84 20.67 -4.37
N ALA A 131 21.06 20.73 -3.05
CA ALA A 131 22.37 20.57 -2.43
C ALA A 131 22.67 19.11 -2.08
N ASN A 132 21.87 18.16 -2.59
CA ASN A 132 21.98 16.73 -2.35
C ASN A 132 21.83 16.34 -0.86
N LYS A 133 21.15 17.18 -0.06
CA LYS A 133 20.86 16.91 1.35
C LYS A 133 19.46 16.35 1.51
N VAL A 134 19.29 15.45 2.46
CA VAL A 134 18.00 14.79 2.75
C VAL A 134 17.08 15.77 3.46
N VAL A 135 15.90 16.01 2.89
CA VAL A 135 14.89 16.94 3.45
C VAL A 135 13.67 16.23 4.04
N SER A 136 13.38 15.02 3.58
CA SER A 136 12.35 14.17 4.20
C SER A 136 12.66 12.70 4.04
N PHE A 137 12.14 11.91 4.97
CA PHE A 137 12.25 10.47 4.98
C PHE A 137 10.95 9.85 5.48
N GLY A 138 10.41 8.90 4.73
CA GLY A 138 9.32 8.05 5.19
C GLY A 138 9.64 6.58 4.98
N THR A 139 9.10 5.71 5.83
CA THR A 139 9.31 4.26 5.70
C THR A 139 8.16 3.47 6.31
N SER A 140 7.83 2.36 5.68
CA SER A 140 6.96 1.29 6.20
C SER A 140 7.72 -0.04 6.37
N PHE A 141 9.04 0.02 6.54
CA PHE A 141 9.87 -1.18 6.73
C PHE A 141 9.48 -1.93 8.00
N ILE A 142 9.48 -3.25 7.91
CA ILE A 142 9.05 -4.13 8.98
C ILE A 142 10.22 -4.92 9.58
N LYS A 143 10.00 -5.43 10.79
CA LYS A 143 10.84 -6.49 11.38
C LYS A 143 9.99 -7.76 11.45
N PRO A 144 10.11 -8.67 10.47
CA PRO A 144 9.23 -9.83 10.39
C PRO A 144 9.44 -10.75 11.61
N SER A 145 8.34 -11.22 12.20
CA SER A 145 8.36 -12.21 13.28
C SER A 145 8.63 -13.63 12.77
N ASN A 146 8.23 -13.90 11.52
CA ASN A 146 8.42 -15.17 10.82
C ASN A 146 8.62 -14.93 9.32
N VAL A 147 9.58 -15.65 8.74
CA VAL A 147 9.95 -15.58 7.31
C VAL A 147 9.90 -17.00 6.74
N PRO A 148 9.04 -17.29 5.74
CA PRO A 148 8.94 -18.60 5.13
C PRO A 148 10.10 -18.86 4.16
N SER A 149 10.18 -20.07 3.61
CA SER A 149 11.15 -20.42 2.58
C SER A 149 11.00 -19.52 1.35
N THR A 150 12.11 -19.11 0.74
CA THR A 150 12.11 -18.36 -0.53
C THR A 150 11.91 -19.25 -1.76
N THR A 151 11.79 -20.58 -1.57
CA THR A 151 11.51 -21.54 -2.63
C THR A 151 10.02 -21.84 -2.68
N PRO A 152 9.28 -21.41 -3.72
CA PRO A 152 7.85 -21.67 -3.85
C PRO A 152 7.51 -23.16 -3.84
N SER A 153 6.40 -23.52 -3.18
CA SER A 153 5.82 -24.87 -3.28
C SER A 153 4.87 -25.01 -4.47
N ILE A 154 4.33 -23.90 -4.97
CA ILE A 154 3.47 -23.85 -6.17
C ILE A 154 4.14 -23.11 -7.32
N SER A 155 3.79 -23.48 -8.54
CA SER A 155 4.31 -22.82 -9.74
C SER A 155 3.63 -21.47 -9.99
N ALA A 156 4.26 -20.59 -10.77
CA ALA A 156 3.63 -19.36 -11.22
C ALA A 156 2.38 -19.63 -12.07
N ALA A 157 2.33 -20.73 -12.83
CA ALA A 157 1.16 -21.12 -13.61
C ALA A 157 -0.03 -21.51 -12.73
N ASP A 158 0.22 -22.19 -11.61
CA ASP A 158 -0.81 -22.51 -10.62
C ASP A 158 -1.34 -21.24 -9.96
N ALA A 159 -0.43 -20.32 -9.59
CA ALA A 159 -0.79 -19.02 -9.03
C ALA A 159 -1.63 -18.17 -10.01
N ILE A 160 -1.26 -18.16 -11.30
CA ILE A 160 -2.04 -17.51 -12.35
C ILE A 160 -3.45 -18.11 -12.44
N SER A 161 -3.54 -19.44 -12.54
CA SER A 161 -4.82 -20.15 -12.66
C SER A 161 -5.73 -19.87 -11.46
N LYS A 162 -5.14 -19.78 -10.27
CA LYS A 162 -5.82 -19.44 -9.02
C LYS A 162 -6.32 -18.00 -9.02
N ALA A 163 -5.49 -17.04 -9.43
CA ALA A 163 -5.88 -15.63 -9.52
C ALA A 163 -7.01 -15.41 -10.55
N GLU A 164 -6.93 -16.02 -11.73
CA GLU A 164 -8.01 -15.95 -12.73
C GLU A 164 -9.32 -16.55 -12.18
N GLY A 165 -9.23 -17.71 -11.52
CA GLY A 165 -10.40 -18.41 -10.98
C GLY A 165 -11.10 -17.65 -9.85
N GLU A 166 -10.35 -16.96 -8.98
CA GLU A 166 -10.94 -16.21 -7.86
C GLU A 166 -11.39 -14.79 -8.23
N LEU A 167 -10.68 -14.12 -9.15
CA LEU A 167 -10.90 -12.72 -9.46
C LEU A 167 -11.81 -12.46 -10.67
N GLY A 168 -12.00 -13.45 -11.55
CA GLY A 168 -12.96 -13.35 -12.66
C GLY A 168 -12.47 -12.65 -13.93
N GLY A 169 -11.18 -12.27 -14.02
CA GLY A 169 -10.54 -11.74 -15.24
C GLY A 169 -9.48 -12.69 -15.83
N LYS A 170 -8.64 -12.18 -16.74
CA LYS A 170 -7.56 -12.95 -17.39
C LYS A 170 -6.17 -12.39 -17.13
N TYR A 171 -5.19 -13.29 -17.05
CA TYR A 171 -3.79 -12.91 -16.94
C TYR A 171 -3.35 -12.08 -18.15
N ASN A 172 -2.86 -10.87 -17.89
CA ASN A 172 -2.55 -9.88 -18.93
C ASN A 172 -1.11 -9.96 -19.45
N GLN A 173 -0.40 -11.07 -19.19
CA GLN A 173 1.00 -11.30 -19.57
C GLN A 173 2.01 -10.39 -18.86
N HIS A 174 1.61 -9.63 -17.83
CA HIS A 174 2.57 -8.91 -17.00
C HIS A 174 3.54 -9.88 -16.31
N PRO A 175 4.87 -9.67 -16.36
CA PRO A 175 5.84 -10.60 -15.79
C PRO A 175 5.55 -10.94 -14.33
N THR A 176 5.41 -12.23 -14.01
CA THR A 176 5.26 -12.69 -12.64
C THR A 176 6.58 -12.55 -11.89
N LYS A 177 6.52 -12.16 -10.62
CA LYS A 177 7.69 -12.04 -9.74
C LYS A 177 7.41 -12.71 -8.41
N LEU A 178 8.48 -13.02 -7.68
CA LEU A 178 8.39 -13.41 -6.28
C LEU A 178 8.65 -12.18 -5.42
N GLU A 179 7.69 -11.85 -4.57
CA GLU A 179 7.80 -10.77 -3.59
C GLU A 179 7.23 -11.24 -2.25
N PHE A 180 7.81 -10.75 -1.15
CA PHE A 180 7.22 -10.92 0.16
C PHE A 180 6.09 -9.90 0.36
N VAL A 181 5.06 -10.31 1.09
CA VAL A 181 4.01 -9.44 1.58
C VAL A 181 4.01 -9.49 3.11
N ALA A 182 4.20 -8.36 3.76
CA ALA A 182 4.03 -8.23 5.19
C ALA A 182 2.56 -8.42 5.56
N LYS A 183 2.30 -9.15 6.64
CA LYS A 183 0.96 -9.43 7.16
C LYS A 183 0.72 -8.73 8.49
N GLN A 184 -0.55 -8.57 8.85
CA GLN A 184 -0.97 -7.93 10.09
C GLN A 184 -0.45 -8.65 11.36
N ASP A 185 -0.24 -9.95 11.30
CA ASP A 185 0.32 -10.76 12.41
C ASP A 185 1.84 -10.58 12.59
N GLY A 186 2.47 -9.71 11.78
CA GLY A 186 3.90 -9.45 11.80
C GLY A 186 4.74 -10.46 11.02
N SER A 187 4.14 -11.52 10.46
CA SER A 187 4.83 -12.43 9.54
C SER A 187 4.91 -11.86 8.13
N VAL A 188 5.68 -12.51 7.26
CA VAL A 188 5.63 -12.28 5.80
C VAL A 188 5.16 -13.54 5.07
N ALA A 189 4.47 -13.36 3.95
CA ALA A 189 4.15 -14.42 3.01
C ALA A 189 5.00 -14.27 1.75
N LEU A 190 5.65 -15.33 1.28
CA LEU A 190 6.25 -15.32 -0.07
C LEU A 190 5.09 -15.41 -1.06
N THR A 191 5.07 -14.56 -2.08
CA THR A 191 3.95 -14.51 -3.04
C THR A 191 4.41 -14.49 -4.48
N HIS A 192 3.63 -15.11 -5.36
CA HIS A 192 3.64 -14.83 -6.78
C HIS A 192 2.80 -13.58 -7.06
N VAL A 193 3.42 -12.57 -7.66
CA VAL A 193 2.73 -11.36 -8.12
C VAL A 193 2.11 -11.64 -9.49
N VAL A 194 0.78 -11.56 -9.59
CA VAL A 194 0.02 -11.87 -10.80
C VAL A 194 -0.94 -10.72 -11.11
N GLN A 195 -0.94 -10.25 -12.36
CA GLN A 195 -1.93 -9.28 -12.81
C GLN A 195 -3.04 -9.92 -13.62
N VAL A 196 -4.28 -9.66 -13.21
CA VAL A 196 -5.49 -10.14 -13.85
C VAL A 196 -6.33 -8.94 -14.28
N GLN A 197 -6.78 -8.94 -15.53
CA GLN A 197 -7.48 -7.84 -16.15
C GLN A 197 -8.70 -8.33 -16.94
N ASP A 198 -9.78 -7.56 -16.89
CA ASP A 198 -10.93 -7.68 -17.77
C ASP A 198 -11.42 -6.28 -18.15
N ASP A 199 -11.12 -5.86 -19.37
CA ASP A 199 -11.50 -4.54 -19.89
C ASP A 199 -13.01 -4.38 -20.01
N SER A 200 -13.76 -5.47 -20.23
CA SER A 200 -15.22 -5.42 -20.39
C SER A 200 -15.93 -5.10 -19.06
N GLN A 201 -15.29 -5.44 -17.94
CA GLN A 201 -15.78 -5.19 -16.59
C GLN A 201 -15.06 -4.01 -15.92
N ALA A 202 -14.18 -3.31 -16.65
CA ALA A 202 -13.28 -2.30 -16.09
C ALA A 202 -12.58 -2.81 -14.82
N MET A 203 -11.98 -4.00 -14.93
CA MET A 203 -11.32 -4.69 -13.83
C MET A 203 -9.83 -4.80 -14.13
N TRP A 204 -8.99 -4.38 -13.20
CA TRP A 204 -7.55 -4.63 -13.28
C TRP A 204 -6.96 -4.77 -11.88
N TYR A 205 -6.59 -5.99 -11.53
CA TYR A 205 -6.03 -6.34 -10.25
C TYR A 205 -4.58 -6.82 -10.36
N GLU A 206 -3.76 -6.47 -9.38
CA GLU A 206 -2.52 -7.16 -9.05
C GLU A 206 -2.72 -7.95 -7.76
N ALA A 207 -2.66 -9.27 -7.89
CA ALA A 207 -2.88 -10.22 -6.82
C ALA A 207 -1.55 -10.79 -6.33
N PHE A 208 -1.42 -10.86 -5.02
CA PHE A 208 -0.30 -11.50 -4.35
C PHE A 208 -0.77 -12.86 -3.84
N VAL A 209 -0.42 -13.89 -4.59
CA VAL A 209 -0.83 -15.28 -4.31
C VAL A 209 0.26 -15.95 -3.48
N ASP A 210 -0.05 -16.44 -2.28
CA ASP A 210 0.89 -17.14 -1.40
C ASP A 210 1.54 -18.31 -2.16
N ALA A 211 2.87 -18.29 -2.20
CA ALA A 211 3.69 -19.21 -2.98
C ALA A 211 3.77 -20.63 -2.38
N HIS A 212 3.12 -20.87 -1.24
CA HIS A 212 3.01 -22.17 -0.59
C HIS A 212 1.58 -22.67 -0.48
N SER A 213 0.61 -21.82 -0.08
CA SER A 213 -0.79 -22.22 0.05
C SER A 213 -1.62 -21.99 -1.20
N GLY A 214 -1.23 -21.03 -2.04
CA GLY A 214 -2.02 -20.57 -3.17
C GLY A 214 -3.15 -19.60 -2.80
N ASP A 215 -3.23 -19.12 -1.56
CA ASP A 215 -4.26 -18.15 -1.18
C ASP A 215 -3.88 -16.73 -1.63
N ILE A 216 -4.86 -15.93 -2.05
CA ILE A 216 -4.63 -14.50 -2.30
C ILE A 216 -4.54 -13.79 -0.94
N VAL A 217 -3.36 -13.27 -0.61
CA VAL A 217 -3.08 -12.62 0.68
C VAL A 217 -3.07 -11.09 0.60
N GLN A 218 -2.96 -10.53 -0.61
CA GLN A 218 -3.04 -9.09 -0.85
C GLN A 218 -3.51 -8.83 -2.28
N LEU A 219 -4.18 -7.70 -2.49
CA LEU A 219 -4.74 -7.28 -3.76
C LEU A 219 -4.57 -5.77 -3.95
N THR A 220 -4.08 -5.36 -5.11
CA THR A 220 -4.09 -3.96 -5.55
C THR A 220 -5.06 -3.82 -6.71
N ASP A 221 -5.97 -2.84 -6.63
CA ASP A 221 -6.88 -2.48 -7.71
C ASP A 221 -6.33 -1.26 -8.44
N PHE A 222 -6.02 -1.41 -9.73
CA PHE A 222 -5.53 -0.31 -10.55
C PHE A 222 -6.65 0.55 -11.14
N VAL A 223 -7.91 0.14 -11.00
CA VAL A 223 -9.05 0.90 -11.49
C VAL A 223 -9.54 1.85 -10.40
N ALA A 224 -9.43 3.14 -10.66
CA ALA A 224 -10.02 4.19 -9.84
C ALA A 224 -11.31 4.69 -10.50
N GLN A 225 -12.42 4.68 -9.76
CA GLN A 225 -13.62 5.40 -10.16
C GLN A 225 -13.40 6.89 -9.87
N ALA A 226 -13.60 7.75 -10.87
CA ALA A 226 -13.64 9.18 -10.64
C ALA A 226 -14.89 9.51 -9.81
N SER A 227 -14.72 10.21 -8.69
CA SER A 227 -15.78 10.74 -7.82
C SER A 227 -15.99 12.23 -8.03
#